data_AF-A0A6J4R865-F1
#
_entry.id   AF-A0A6J4R865-F1
#
_cell.length_a   1.000
_cell.length_b   1.000
_cell.length_c   1.000
_cell.angle_alpha   90.00
_cell.angle_beta   90.00
_cell.angle_gamma   90.00
#
_symmetry.space_group_name_H-M   'P 1'
#
loop_
_entity.id
_entity.type
_entity.pdbx_description
1 polymer ?
#
loop_
_entity_poly.entity_id
_entity_poly.type
_entity_poly.pdbx_seq_one_letter_code
_entity_poly.pdbx_strand_id
1 'polypeptide(L)'
;MFYYVGLDLGQSQDYTALAVLETQLWTGSLVDWADFGVFFPDGIEPGGWVSPSAVGPLYAERILAVNAAYRVGPLAGDVPVAVRHLQRFELGTKYTDIVRAVHRLLSREPFRRRLLYTRLLVDRTGVGASVVDSFFERGVRPISVTIHGGSAVTWEPADLSYRVPKRDLVAAVQVLLQNGRLKIAPELELAPVLKKELLNFRVKIDPRTAHDSYEHWREGDHDDLVLATALACWFSEYVRKWEAVA
;
A
#
# COMPACT_ATOMS: atom_id res chain seq x y z
N MET A 1 -7.89 -3.58 7.76
CA MET A 1 -6.63 -2.81 7.75
C MET A 1 -6.93 -1.36 7.39
N PHE A 2 -6.21 -0.37 7.94
CA PHE A 2 -6.38 1.04 7.55
C PHE A 2 -5.30 1.51 6.58
N TYR A 3 -4.04 1.15 6.83
CA TYR A 3 -2.90 1.66 6.06
C TYR A 3 -1.99 0.56 5.54
N TYR A 4 -1.55 0.72 4.30
CA TYR A 4 -0.48 -0.04 3.68
C TYR A 4 0.62 0.93 3.27
N VAL A 5 1.81 0.74 3.79
CA VAL A 5 2.98 1.58 3.53
C VAL A 5 3.92 0.77 2.67
N GLY A 6 4.08 1.13 1.40
CA GLY A 6 5.07 0.51 0.53
C GLY A 6 6.36 1.32 0.55
N LEU A 7 7.48 0.63 0.73
CA LEU A 7 8.83 1.18 0.67
C LEU A 7 9.61 0.44 -0.42
N ASP A 8 9.93 1.13 -1.50
CA ASP A 8 10.83 0.64 -2.54
C ASP A 8 12.26 1.14 -2.24
N LEU A 9 13.17 0.21 -1.95
CA LEU A 9 14.55 0.53 -1.61
C LEU A 9 15.41 0.54 -2.89
N GLY A 10 15.71 1.74 -3.39
CA GLY A 10 16.58 1.93 -4.54
C GLY A 10 18.05 1.58 -4.24
N GLN A 11 18.75 1.05 -5.25
CA GLN A 11 20.20 0.83 -5.20
C GLN A 11 20.98 2.14 -5.38
N SER A 12 22.31 2.08 -5.49
CA SER A 12 23.19 3.28 -5.47
C SER A 12 22.89 4.33 -6.54
N GLN A 13 22.24 3.96 -7.66
CA GLN A 13 21.85 4.87 -8.74
C GLN A 13 20.34 5.09 -8.83
N ASP A 14 19.57 4.48 -7.94
CA ASP A 14 18.10 4.52 -7.96
C ASP A 14 17.57 5.25 -6.72
N TYR A 15 16.44 5.92 -6.91
CA TYR A 15 15.73 6.55 -5.81
C TYR A 15 15.09 5.50 -4.90
N THR A 16 15.08 5.78 -3.60
CA THR A 16 14.18 5.10 -2.65
C THR A 16 12.87 5.88 -2.60
N ALA A 17 11.75 5.17 -2.65
CA ALA A 17 10.41 5.74 -2.57
C ALA A 17 9.57 5.13 -1.45
N LEU A 18 8.69 5.94 -0.88
CA LEU A 18 7.68 5.51 0.06
C LEU A 18 6.30 6.01 -0.36
N ALA A 19 5.31 5.13 -0.31
CA ALA A 19 3.91 5.45 -0.55
C ALA A 19 3.04 4.97 0.62
N VAL A 20 2.10 5.80 1.06
CA VAL A 20 1.07 5.40 2.03
C VAL A 20 -0.27 5.32 1.34
N LEU A 21 -0.87 4.13 1.39
CA LEU A 21 -2.21 3.85 0.92
C LEU A 21 -3.17 3.72 2.11
N GLU A 22 -4.25 4.51 2.10
CA GLU A 22 -5.35 4.48 3.07
C GLU A 22 -6.56 3.74 2.50
N THR A 23 -7.04 2.74 3.22
CA THR A 23 -8.31 2.05 2.94
C THR A 23 -9.49 2.86 3.47
N GLN A 24 -10.54 3.05 2.65
CA GLN A 24 -11.78 3.68 3.11
C GLN A 24 -12.65 2.71 3.92
N LEU A 25 -13.48 3.25 4.81
CA LEU A 25 -14.41 2.52 5.66
C LEU A 25 -15.82 2.62 5.11
N TRP A 26 -16.52 1.49 5.09
CA TRP A 26 -17.93 1.48 4.74
C TRP A 26 -18.78 1.97 5.90
N THR A 27 -19.70 2.88 5.62
CA THR A 27 -20.65 3.47 6.57
C THR A 27 -22.09 3.45 6.06
N GLY A 28 -22.43 2.48 5.20
CA GLY A 28 -23.77 2.38 4.62
C GLY A 28 -24.88 2.18 5.65
N SER A 29 -26.12 2.26 5.18
CA SER A 29 -27.34 2.31 6.00
C SER A 29 -27.87 0.96 6.49
N LEU A 30 -27.08 -0.12 6.41
CA LEU A 30 -27.52 -1.45 6.87
C LEU A 30 -27.59 -1.54 8.40
N VAL A 31 -26.95 -0.61 9.10
CA VAL A 31 -26.98 -0.47 10.56
C VAL A 31 -27.21 0.99 10.93
N ASP A 32 -27.79 1.21 12.11
CA ASP A 32 -27.71 2.50 12.76
C ASP A 32 -26.37 2.61 13.49
N TRP A 33 -25.52 3.54 13.05
CA TRP A 33 -24.19 3.74 13.61
C TRP A 33 -24.22 4.23 15.06
N ALA A 34 -25.28 4.94 15.46
CA ALA A 34 -25.44 5.44 16.81
C ALA A 34 -25.63 4.29 17.83
N ASP A 35 -26.28 3.19 17.42
CA ASP A 35 -26.45 1.98 18.26
C ASP A 35 -25.11 1.34 18.63
N PHE A 36 -24.09 1.52 17.78
CA PHE A 36 -22.72 1.06 18.03
C PHE A 36 -21.82 2.15 18.64
N GLY A 37 -22.42 3.26 19.07
CA GLY A 37 -21.72 4.40 19.64
C GLY A 37 -20.75 5.06 18.66
N VAL A 38 -21.07 5.05 17.36
CA VAL A 38 -20.34 5.78 16.33
C VAL A 38 -21.11 7.06 16.02
N PHE A 39 -20.49 8.20 16.31
CA PHE A 39 -21.04 9.52 16.04
C PHE A 39 -20.11 10.24 15.07
N PHE A 40 -20.64 10.62 13.92
CA PHE A 40 -19.84 11.23 12.87
C PHE A 40 -19.55 12.71 13.18
N PRO A 41 -18.32 13.19 12.94
CA PRO A 41 -18.01 14.62 13.08
C PRO A 41 -18.84 15.48 12.12
N ASP A 42 -19.00 16.77 12.47
CA ASP A 42 -19.68 17.74 11.61
C ASP A 42 -19.14 17.74 10.18
N GLY A 43 -20.04 17.71 9.20
CA GLY A 43 -19.70 17.67 7.78
C GLY A 43 -19.33 16.28 7.23
N ILE A 44 -19.34 15.23 8.06
CA ILE A 44 -19.19 13.84 7.62
C ILE A 44 -20.53 13.13 7.74
N GLU A 45 -21.16 12.85 6.60
CA GLU A 45 -22.41 12.07 6.56
C GLU A 45 -22.10 10.57 6.35
N PRO A 46 -22.70 9.66 7.15
CA PRO A 46 -22.68 8.24 6.83
C PRO A 46 -23.52 7.94 5.59
N GLY A 47 -23.38 6.73 5.05
CA GLY A 47 -24.11 6.27 3.86
C GLY A 47 -23.21 5.75 2.75
N GLY A 48 -21.89 5.77 2.94
CA GLY A 48 -20.95 5.33 1.93
C GLY A 48 -19.53 5.16 2.45
N TRP A 49 -18.55 5.43 1.58
CA TRP A 49 -17.14 5.33 1.92
C TRP A 49 -16.65 6.58 2.64
N VAL A 50 -16.03 6.41 3.81
CA VAL A 50 -15.41 7.50 4.57
C VAL A 50 -13.95 7.21 4.87
N SER A 51 -13.15 8.27 4.99
CA SER A 51 -11.75 8.13 5.38
C SER A 51 -11.66 7.80 6.87
N PRO A 52 -10.86 6.81 7.30
CA PRO A 52 -10.51 6.60 8.70
C PRO A 52 -9.97 7.86 9.39
N SER A 53 -9.29 8.73 8.64
CA SER A 53 -8.74 9.98 9.17
C SER A 53 -9.82 11.03 9.41
N ALA A 54 -10.91 11.02 8.63
CA ALA A 54 -12.03 11.97 8.78
C ALA A 54 -12.88 11.71 10.02
N VAL A 55 -13.01 10.44 10.45
CA VAL A 55 -13.80 10.05 11.63
C VAL A 55 -12.97 9.92 12.90
N GLY A 56 -11.65 10.06 12.83
CA GLY A 56 -10.77 9.89 14.00
C GLY A 56 -10.58 8.42 14.42
N PRO A 57 -9.58 8.14 15.28
CA PRO A 57 -9.12 6.78 15.56
C PRO A 57 -10.16 5.90 16.25
N LEU A 58 -10.88 6.43 17.26
CA LEU A 58 -11.86 5.65 18.01
C LEU A 58 -13.01 5.19 17.11
N TYR A 59 -13.60 6.10 16.32
CA TYR A 59 -14.71 5.76 15.45
C TYR A 59 -14.26 4.91 14.26
N ALA A 60 -13.06 5.14 13.69
CA ALA A 60 -12.52 4.28 12.64
C ALA A 60 -12.42 2.80 13.08
N GLU A 61 -11.90 2.56 14.29
CA GLU A 61 -11.80 1.21 14.87
C GLU A 61 -13.17 0.58 15.13
N ARG A 62 -14.11 1.36 15.67
CA ARG A 62 -15.48 0.88 15.89
C ARG A 62 -16.18 0.54 14.56
N ILE A 63 -16.08 1.40 13.56
CA ILE A 63 -16.65 1.16 12.23
C ILE A 63 -16.08 -0.12 11.63
N LEU A 64 -14.75 -0.31 11.72
CA LEU A 64 -14.11 -1.53 11.23
C LEU A 64 -14.61 -2.78 11.97
N ALA A 65 -14.77 -2.69 13.30
CA ALA A 65 -15.26 -3.80 14.13
C ALA A 65 -16.72 -4.16 13.80
N VAL A 66 -17.59 -3.16 13.61
CA VAL A 66 -18.99 -3.37 13.21
C VAL A 66 -19.07 -3.98 11.82
N ASN A 67 -18.33 -3.44 10.84
CA ASN A 67 -18.25 -4.01 9.49
C ASN A 67 -17.85 -5.49 9.52
N ALA A 68 -16.86 -5.85 10.33
CA ALA A 68 -16.40 -7.24 10.47
C ALA A 68 -17.43 -8.13 11.17
N ALA A 69 -18.00 -7.70 12.29
CA ALA A 69 -18.91 -8.49 13.12
C ALA A 69 -20.26 -8.75 12.44
N TYR A 70 -20.79 -7.75 11.74
CA TYR A 70 -22.12 -7.82 11.13
C TYR A 70 -22.07 -8.04 9.61
N ARG A 71 -20.87 -8.14 9.03
CA ARG A 71 -20.65 -8.23 7.57
C ARG A 71 -21.38 -7.12 6.81
N VAL A 72 -21.38 -5.91 7.39
CA VAL A 72 -22.04 -4.75 6.81
C VAL A 72 -21.06 -4.04 5.89
N GLY A 73 -21.36 -4.06 4.59
CA GLY A 73 -20.52 -3.48 3.55
C GLY A 73 -20.48 -4.30 2.28
N PRO A 74 -20.00 -3.71 1.17
CA PRO A 74 -19.82 -4.44 -0.07
C PRO A 74 -18.83 -5.58 0.13
N LEU A 75 -19.03 -6.66 -0.64
CA LEU A 75 -18.19 -7.86 -0.59
C LEU A 75 -16.72 -7.47 -0.71
N ALA A 76 -15.84 -8.26 -0.08
CA ALA A 76 -14.40 -8.04 -0.14
C ALA A 76 -13.94 -7.91 -1.61
N GLY A 77 -13.48 -6.72 -2.00
CA GLY A 77 -13.08 -6.43 -3.39
C GLY A 77 -13.52 -5.09 -3.97
N ASP A 78 -14.41 -4.33 -3.32
CA ASP A 78 -14.85 -3.01 -3.84
C ASP A 78 -14.28 -1.82 -3.09
N VAL A 79 -13.50 -2.05 -2.03
CA VAL A 79 -13.08 -0.99 -1.12
C VAL A 79 -12.15 0.00 -1.83
N PRO A 80 -12.50 1.30 -1.90
CA PRO A 80 -11.61 2.33 -2.43
C PRO A 80 -10.39 2.50 -1.54
N VAL A 81 -9.28 2.82 -2.19
CA VAL A 81 -7.99 3.08 -1.55
C VAL A 81 -7.44 4.41 -2.03
N ALA A 82 -6.83 5.17 -1.14
CA ALA A 82 -6.33 6.51 -1.43
C ALA A 82 -4.82 6.59 -1.14
N VAL A 83 -4.02 7.05 -2.10
CA VAL A 83 -2.63 7.45 -1.84
C VAL A 83 -2.68 8.76 -1.04
N ARG A 84 -2.21 8.71 0.20
CA ARG A 84 -2.25 9.82 1.17
C ARG A 84 -0.88 10.44 1.45
N HIS A 85 0.18 9.75 1.05
CA HIS A 85 1.54 10.26 1.21
C HIS A 85 2.43 9.63 0.16
N LEU A 86 3.34 10.43 -0.38
CA LEU A 86 4.40 10.04 -1.29
C LEU A 86 5.68 10.73 -0.83
N GLN A 87 6.78 9.99 -0.84
CA GLN A 87 8.10 10.52 -0.53
C GLN A 87 9.13 9.85 -1.43
N ARG A 88 10.00 10.66 -2.03
CA ARG A 88 11.22 10.23 -2.71
C ARG A 88 12.41 10.73 -1.90
N PHE A 89 13.27 9.82 -1.44
CA PHE A 89 14.47 10.17 -0.68
C PHE A 89 15.56 10.67 -1.62
N GLU A 90 16.46 11.53 -1.16
CA GLU A 90 17.58 11.98 -2.00
C GLU A 90 18.50 10.82 -2.38
N LEU A 91 19.06 10.83 -3.60
CA LEU A 91 20.03 9.82 -4.03
C LEU A 91 21.21 9.74 -3.05
N GLY A 92 21.63 8.52 -2.73
CA GLY A 92 22.71 8.27 -1.78
C GLY A 92 22.32 8.43 -0.30
N THR A 93 21.03 8.68 0.02
CA THR A 93 20.56 8.60 1.41
C THR A 93 20.85 7.21 1.97
N LYS A 94 21.50 7.14 3.14
CA LYS A 94 21.85 5.85 3.76
C LYS A 94 20.59 5.09 4.16
N TYR A 95 20.59 3.77 3.98
CA TYR A 95 19.46 2.93 4.41
C TYR A 95 19.14 3.08 5.90
N THR A 96 20.14 3.30 6.76
CA THR A 96 19.92 3.54 8.19
C THR A 96 19.15 4.84 8.47
N ASP A 97 19.34 5.87 7.64
CA ASP A 97 18.59 7.13 7.73
C ASP A 97 17.18 6.99 7.16
N ILE A 98 17.00 6.22 6.08
CA ILE A 98 15.69 5.82 5.55
C ILE A 98 14.90 5.06 6.63
N VAL A 99 15.47 4.03 7.23
CA VAL A 99 14.86 3.25 8.31
C VAL A 99 14.45 4.17 9.47
N ARG A 100 15.30 5.13 9.86
CA ARG A 100 14.99 6.11 10.91
C ARG A 100 13.81 7.02 10.51
N ALA A 101 13.75 7.47 9.26
CA ALA A 101 12.67 8.29 8.74
C ALA A 101 11.33 7.53 8.74
N VAL A 102 11.32 6.28 8.28
CA VAL A 102 10.14 5.41 8.26
C VAL A 102 9.67 5.10 9.68
N HIS A 103 10.57 4.76 10.61
CA HIS A 103 10.22 4.57 12.02
C HIS A 103 9.57 5.83 12.61
N ARG A 104 10.11 7.02 12.31
CA ARG A 104 9.55 8.30 12.76
C ARG A 104 8.16 8.57 12.19
N LEU A 105 7.94 8.24 10.91
CA LEU A 105 6.63 8.34 10.26
C LEU A 105 5.60 7.47 11.00
N LEU A 106 5.91 6.19 11.22
CA LEU A 106 5.03 5.24 11.88
C LEU A 106 4.80 5.56 13.37
N SER A 107 5.68 6.34 13.99
CA SER A 107 5.56 6.78 15.39
C SER A 107 4.66 8.01 15.60
N ARG A 108 4.09 8.57 14.52
CA ARG A 108 3.20 9.76 14.56
C ARG A 108 1.76 9.39 14.24
N GLU A 109 0.81 10.24 14.61
CA GLU A 109 -0.57 10.12 14.12
C GLU A 109 -0.59 10.30 12.59
N PRO A 110 -1.48 9.59 11.87
CA PRO A 110 -2.50 8.67 12.38
C PRO A 110 -1.98 7.24 12.65
N PHE A 111 -0.71 6.92 12.37
CA PHE A 111 -0.19 5.55 12.44
C PHE A 111 0.01 5.05 13.86
N ARG A 112 0.51 5.88 14.79
CA ARG A 112 0.90 5.48 16.15
C ARG A 112 -0.18 4.69 16.88
N ARG A 113 -1.44 5.17 16.84
CA ARG A 113 -2.58 4.47 17.48
C ARG A 113 -3.16 3.36 16.61
N ARG A 114 -2.78 3.31 15.34
CA ARG A 114 -3.30 2.39 14.32
C ARG A 114 -2.24 1.41 13.82
N LEU A 115 -1.17 1.18 14.58
CA LEU A 115 -0.07 0.29 14.17
C LEU A 115 -0.56 -1.14 13.93
N LEU A 116 -1.51 -1.63 14.74
CA LEU A 116 -2.17 -2.93 14.52
C LEU A 116 -2.88 -3.01 13.16
N TYR A 117 -3.37 -1.86 12.68
CA TYR A 117 -4.06 -1.66 11.41
C TYR A 117 -3.19 -0.98 10.34
N THR A 118 -1.86 -1.04 10.50
CA THR A 118 -0.88 -0.56 9.53
C THR A 118 0.05 -1.71 9.12
N ARG A 119 0.38 -1.83 7.84
CA ARG A 119 1.38 -2.78 7.34
C ARG A 119 2.44 -2.05 6.54
N LEU A 120 3.70 -2.20 6.96
CA LEU A 120 4.86 -1.76 6.19
C LEU A 120 5.32 -2.91 5.29
N LEU A 121 5.40 -2.65 4.00
CA LEU A 121 5.95 -3.51 2.97
C LEU A 121 7.26 -2.93 2.50
N VAL A 122 8.29 -3.76 2.41
CA VAL A 122 9.62 -3.33 1.98
C VAL A 122 10.03 -4.19 0.79
N ASP A 123 10.28 -3.56 -0.36
CA ASP A 123 11.00 -4.23 -1.43
C ASP A 123 12.45 -4.41 -0.98
N ARG A 124 12.87 -5.67 -0.86
CA ARG A 124 14.25 -6.04 -0.53
C ARG A 124 15.05 -6.47 -1.75
N THR A 125 14.51 -6.30 -2.96
CA THR A 125 15.15 -6.70 -4.21
C THR A 125 16.46 -5.92 -4.38
N GLY A 126 17.60 -6.63 -4.31
CA GLY A 126 18.92 -6.06 -4.57
C GLY A 126 19.55 -5.22 -3.46
N VAL A 127 18.88 -5.00 -2.32
CA VAL A 127 19.40 -4.18 -1.21
C VAL A 127 19.91 -4.98 0.00
N GLY A 128 19.69 -6.31 -0.01
CA GLY A 128 20.19 -7.25 0.99
C GLY A 128 19.33 -7.36 2.25
N ALA A 129 19.48 -8.46 3.00
CA ALA A 129 18.69 -8.74 4.21
C ALA A 129 18.93 -7.75 5.36
N SER A 130 20.13 -7.14 5.41
CA SER A 130 20.57 -6.27 6.52
C SER A 130 19.73 -5.01 6.72
N VAL A 131 19.05 -4.51 5.68
CA VAL A 131 18.15 -3.34 5.82
C VAL A 131 16.86 -3.74 6.54
N VAL A 132 16.36 -4.94 6.30
CA VAL A 132 15.19 -5.48 7.00
C VAL A 132 15.53 -5.73 8.48
N ASP A 133 16.72 -6.25 8.75
CA ASP A 133 17.23 -6.42 10.13
C ASP A 133 17.26 -5.09 10.91
N SER A 134 17.67 -4.01 10.24
CA SER A 134 17.70 -2.67 10.83
C SER A 134 16.32 -2.13 11.25
N PHE A 135 15.23 -2.59 10.62
CA PHE A 135 13.87 -2.30 11.05
C PHE A 135 13.50 -3.09 12.31
N PHE A 136 13.85 -4.37 12.37
CA PHE A 136 13.59 -5.23 13.52
C PHE A 136 14.25 -4.70 14.80
N GLU A 137 15.50 -4.24 14.69
CA GLU A 137 16.24 -3.59 15.79
C GLU A 137 15.53 -2.34 16.35
N ARG A 138 14.66 -1.72 15.55
CA ARG A 138 13.87 -0.54 15.93
C ARG A 138 12.42 -0.87 16.27
N GLY A 139 12.10 -2.15 16.47
CA GLY A 139 10.76 -2.60 16.85
C GLY A 139 9.73 -2.51 15.72
N VAL A 140 10.16 -2.28 14.47
CA VAL A 140 9.28 -2.28 13.29
C VAL A 140 9.43 -3.63 12.61
N ARG A 141 8.31 -4.32 12.39
CA ARG A 141 8.29 -5.63 11.71
C ARG A 141 7.69 -5.47 10.31
N PRO A 142 8.51 -5.18 9.29
CA PRO A 142 8.04 -5.07 7.91
C PRO A 142 7.68 -6.45 7.35
N ILE A 143 6.78 -6.45 6.37
CA ILE A 143 6.59 -7.55 5.43
C ILE A 143 7.61 -7.37 4.32
N SER A 144 8.49 -8.34 4.15
CA SER A 144 9.49 -8.31 3.09
C SER A 144 8.89 -8.78 1.77
N VAL A 145 9.13 -8.05 0.69
CA VAL A 145 8.72 -8.44 -0.66
C VAL A 145 9.96 -8.59 -1.53
N THR A 146 10.06 -9.73 -2.22
CA THR A 146 11.08 -9.98 -3.23
C THR A 146 10.40 -10.10 -4.59
N ILE A 147 10.72 -9.18 -5.49
CA ILE A 147 10.09 -9.11 -6.82
C ILE A 147 10.84 -10.03 -7.79
N HIS A 148 10.12 -10.77 -8.62
CA HIS A 148 10.71 -11.66 -9.63
C HIS A 148 9.91 -11.75 -10.93
N GLY A 149 10.51 -12.33 -11.98
CA GLY A 149 9.87 -12.59 -13.28
C GLY A 149 9.09 -13.91 -13.39
N GLY A 150 9.04 -14.72 -12.33
CA GLY A 150 8.23 -15.95 -12.27
C GLY A 150 6.71 -15.71 -12.27
N SER A 151 5.92 -16.78 -12.17
CA SER A 151 4.47 -16.74 -12.39
C SER A 151 3.59 -16.88 -11.14
N ALA A 152 4.16 -17.28 -10.00
CA ALA A 152 3.39 -17.56 -8.78
C ALA A 152 3.93 -16.76 -7.59
N VAL A 153 3.01 -16.34 -6.72
CA VAL A 153 3.35 -15.79 -5.40
C VAL A 153 3.71 -16.95 -4.48
N THR A 154 4.82 -16.82 -3.74
CA THR A 154 5.14 -17.73 -2.63
C THR A 154 5.25 -16.94 -1.33
N TRP A 155 4.81 -17.57 -0.23
CA TRP A 155 4.87 -17.00 1.11
C TRP A 155 5.79 -17.84 1.99
N GLU A 156 6.70 -17.18 2.69
CA GLU A 156 7.62 -17.77 3.67
C GLU A 156 7.26 -17.22 5.06
N PRO A 157 6.49 -17.97 5.86
CA PRO A 157 5.96 -17.48 7.14
C PRO A 157 7.04 -17.13 8.17
N ALA A 158 8.17 -17.85 8.16
CA ALA A 158 9.25 -17.69 9.13
C ALA A 158 9.84 -16.27 9.13
N ASP A 159 9.92 -15.65 7.95
CA ASP A 159 10.59 -14.36 7.74
C ASP A 159 9.61 -13.23 7.42
N LEU A 160 8.29 -13.47 7.55
CA LEU A 160 7.24 -12.56 7.10
C LEU A 160 7.48 -12.08 5.65
N SER A 161 7.89 -13.00 4.76
CA SER A 161 8.38 -12.66 3.44
C SER A 161 7.51 -13.24 2.31
N TYR A 162 7.35 -12.46 1.25
CA TYR A 162 6.67 -12.86 0.02
C TYR A 162 7.62 -12.77 -1.16
N ARG A 163 7.52 -13.72 -2.08
CA ARG A 163 8.09 -13.63 -3.41
C ARG A 163 6.94 -13.36 -4.38
N VAL A 164 7.02 -12.27 -5.12
CA VAL A 164 5.89 -11.73 -5.87
C VAL A 164 6.30 -11.50 -7.33
N PRO A 165 5.55 -12.02 -8.31
CA PRO A 165 5.73 -11.67 -9.71
C PRO A 165 5.58 -10.16 -9.95
N LYS A 166 6.48 -9.54 -10.73
CA LYS A 166 6.34 -8.12 -11.11
C LYS A 166 4.99 -7.83 -11.79
N ARG A 167 4.52 -8.75 -12.62
CA ARG A 167 3.21 -8.66 -13.29
C ARG A 167 2.03 -8.59 -12.30
N ASP A 168 2.13 -9.22 -11.13
CA ASP A 168 1.06 -9.22 -10.13
C ASP A 168 0.97 -7.85 -9.44
N LEU A 169 2.11 -7.20 -9.18
CA LEU A 169 2.17 -5.83 -8.68
C LEU A 169 1.54 -4.86 -9.69
N VAL A 170 1.90 -4.97 -10.96
CA VAL A 170 1.33 -4.13 -12.03
C VAL A 170 -0.17 -4.36 -12.16
N ALA A 171 -0.61 -5.61 -12.20
CA ALA A 171 -2.01 -5.98 -12.35
C ALA A 171 -2.85 -5.43 -11.20
N ALA A 172 -2.36 -5.47 -9.95
CA ALA A 172 -3.08 -4.91 -8.80
C ALA A 172 -3.34 -3.41 -8.96
N VAL A 173 -2.35 -2.64 -9.38
CA VAL A 173 -2.50 -1.20 -9.62
C VAL A 173 -3.47 -0.93 -10.79
N GLN A 174 -3.33 -1.67 -11.89
CA GLN A 174 -4.19 -1.52 -13.06
C GLN A 174 -5.66 -1.81 -12.75
N VAL A 175 -5.96 -2.89 -12.03
CA VAL A 175 -7.32 -3.26 -11.62
C VAL A 175 -7.93 -2.16 -10.75
N LEU A 176 -7.18 -1.65 -9.77
CA LEU A 176 -7.68 -0.58 -8.91
C LEU A 176 -7.93 0.73 -9.68
N LEU A 177 -7.08 1.08 -10.65
CA LEU A 177 -7.27 2.27 -11.48
C LEU A 177 -8.46 2.12 -12.43
N GLN A 178 -8.57 0.99 -13.13
CA GLN A 178 -9.66 0.71 -14.08
C GLN A 178 -11.03 0.74 -13.41
N ASN A 179 -11.13 0.21 -12.19
CA ASN A 179 -12.36 0.22 -11.40
C ASN A 179 -12.57 1.54 -10.63
N GLY A 180 -11.69 2.54 -10.82
CA GLY A 180 -11.77 3.82 -10.14
C GLY A 180 -11.58 3.74 -8.61
N ARG A 181 -11.04 2.64 -8.10
CA ARG A 181 -10.82 2.37 -6.67
C ARG A 181 -9.53 2.98 -6.13
N LEU A 182 -8.48 3.11 -6.94
CA LEU A 182 -7.27 3.84 -6.56
C LEU A 182 -7.48 5.34 -6.78
N LYS A 183 -7.50 6.10 -5.69
CA LYS A 183 -7.52 7.57 -5.70
C LYS A 183 -6.15 8.09 -5.32
N ILE A 184 -5.68 9.14 -5.99
CA ILE A 184 -4.43 9.83 -5.63
C ILE A 184 -4.84 11.21 -5.13
N ALA A 185 -4.49 11.52 -3.88
CA ALA A 185 -4.78 12.81 -3.28
C ALA A 185 -4.12 13.94 -4.12
N PRO A 186 -4.90 14.90 -4.66
CA PRO A 186 -4.38 15.91 -5.58
C PRO A 186 -3.41 16.90 -4.95
N GLU A 187 -3.45 17.05 -3.62
CA GLU A 187 -2.59 17.94 -2.84
C GLU A 187 -1.16 17.42 -2.65
N LEU A 188 -0.87 16.17 -3.02
CA LEU A 188 0.47 15.62 -2.91
C LEU A 188 1.39 16.22 -3.96
N GLU A 189 2.53 16.76 -3.51
CA GLU A 189 3.56 17.34 -4.38
C GLU A 189 4.03 16.36 -5.48
N LEU A 190 4.17 15.08 -5.12
CA LEU A 190 4.58 14.01 -6.04
C LEU A 190 3.41 13.36 -6.80
N ALA A 191 2.16 13.80 -6.64
CA ALA A 191 1.03 13.22 -7.39
C ALA A 191 1.17 13.36 -8.91
N PRO A 192 1.59 14.51 -9.49
CA PRO A 192 1.82 14.62 -10.93
C PRO A 192 2.92 13.68 -11.43
N VAL A 193 3.96 13.50 -10.63
CA VAL A 193 5.09 12.60 -10.92
C VAL A 193 4.61 11.14 -10.93
N LEU A 194 3.95 10.69 -9.87
CA LEU A 194 3.37 9.33 -9.80
C LEU A 194 2.41 9.07 -10.97
N LYS A 195 1.55 10.02 -11.34
CA LYS A 195 0.64 9.87 -12.49
C LYS A 195 1.40 9.67 -13.80
N LYS A 196 2.47 10.44 -14.02
CA LYS A 196 3.31 10.31 -15.21
C LYS A 196 3.99 8.94 -15.25
N GLU A 197 4.59 8.51 -14.15
CA GLU A 197 5.26 7.21 -14.05
C GLU A 197 4.27 6.06 -14.23
N LEU A 198 3.08 6.11 -13.63
CA LEU A 198 2.02 5.11 -13.82
C LEU A 198 1.57 4.99 -15.29
N LEU A 199 1.55 6.08 -16.06
CA LEU A 199 1.23 6.04 -17.49
C LEU A 199 2.32 5.35 -18.31
N ASN A 200 3.57 5.46 -17.87
CA ASN A 200 4.76 4.87 -18.50
C ASN A 200 5.01 3.41 -18.07
N PHE A 201 4.55 2.99 -16.89
CA PHE A 201 4.73 1.67 -16.28
C PHE A 201 4.01 0.50 -16.98
N ARG A 202 3.76 0.59 -18.29
CA ARG A 202 3.09 -0.47 -19.06
C ARG A 202 4.03 -1.67 -19.23
N VAL A 203 3.56 -2.87 -18.86
CA VAL A 203 4.20 -4.13 -19.26
C VAL A 203 4.17 -4.21 -20.78
N LYS A 204 5.34 -4.16 -21.42
CA LYS A 204 5.46 -4.60 -22.81
C LYS A 204 5.43 -6.13 -22.79
N ILE A 205 4.36 -6.71 -23.32
CA ILE A 205 4.27 -8.15 -23.54
C ILE A 205 4.81 -8.41 -24.94
N ASP A 206 5.87 -9.22 -25.08
CA ASP A 206 6.32 -9.66 -26.39
C ASP A 206 5.27 -10.59 -27.00
N PRO A 207 4.69 -10.26 -28.17
CA PRO A 207 3.76 -11.16 -28.83
C PRO A 207 4.42 -12.46 -29.33
N ARG A 208 5.76 -12.54 -29.44
CA ARG A 208 6.45 -13.70 -30.04
C ARG A 208 6.84 -14.80 -29.05
N THR A 209 7.03 -14.49 -27.77
CA THR A 209 7.58 -15.46 -26.81
C THR A 209 6.59 -15.87 -25.72
N ALA A 210 5.46 -15.16 -25.56
CA ALA A 210 4.57 -15.29 -24.39
C ALA A 210 5.31 -15.17 -23.03
N HIS A 211 6.57 -14.72 -23.07
CA HIS A 211 7.40 -14.37 -21.94
C HIS A 211 7.38 -12.86 -21.85
N ASP A 212 7.09 -12.33 -20.66
CA ASP A 212 7.18 -10.90 -20.38
C ASP A 212 8.58 -10.40 -20.79
N SER A 213 8.69 -9.74 -21.94
CA SER A 213 9.94 -9.10 -22.35
C SER A 213 9.97 -7.72 -21.71
N TYR A 214 10.67 -7.66 -20.59
CA TYR A 214 11.05 -6.39 -19.99
C TYR A 214 12.14 -5.79 -20.89
N GLU A 215 11.77 -5.11 -21.97
CA GLU A 215 12.73 -4.30 -22.73
C GLU A 215 13.45 -3.35 -21.75
N HIS A 216 14.75 -3.21 -21.96
CA HIS A 216 15.63 -2.37 -21.17
C HIS A 216 15.01 -0.99 -20.95
N TRP A 217 14.75 -0.72 -19.67
CA TRP A 217 14.45 0.58 -19.11
C TRP A 217 15.33 1.66 -19.75
N ARG A 218 14.74 2.75 -20.21
CA ARG A 218 15.54 3.90 -20.67
C ARG A 218 16.16 4.56 -19.45
N GLU A 219 17.41 5.00 -19.57
CA GLU A 219 18.00 5.93 -18.60
C GLU A 219 17.09 7.17 -18.49
N GLY A 220 16.50 7.41 -17.32
CA GLY A 220 15.75 8.63 -16.99
C GLY A 220 14.26 8.48 -16.62
N ASP A 221 13.67 7.28 -16.73
CA ASP A 221 12.35 6.99 -16.14
C ASP A 221 12.59 6.32 -14.77
N HIS A 222 12.27 6.99 -13.66
CA HIS A 222 12.31 6.36 -12.34
C HIS A 222 10.92 5.82 -12.04
N ASP A 223 10.77 4.52 -11.70
CA ASP A 223 9.47 3.95 -11.31
C ASP A 223 9.39 3.58 -9.83
N ASP A 224 10.27 4.17 -9.02
CA ASP A 224 10.35 3.94 -7.58
C ASP A 224 9.02 4.27 -6.88
N LEU A 225 8.38 5.41 -7.21
CA LEU A 225 7.07 5.76 -6.64
C LEU A 225 5.98 4.78 -7.09
N VAL A 226 6.08 4.27 -8.33
CA VAL A 226 5.15 3.26 -8.83
C VAL A 226 5.35 1.95 -8.09
N LEU A 227 6.58 1.48 -7.89
CA LEU A 227 6.88 0.27 -7.15
C LEU A 227 6.42 0.37 -5.70
N ALA A 228 6.75 1.47 -5.00
CA ALA A 228 6.28 1.73 -3.64
C ALA A 228 4.75 1.72 -3.56
N THR A 229 4.06 2.36 -4.52
CA THR A 229 2.60 2.36 -4.60
C THR A 229 2.04 0.96 -4.90
N ALA A 230 2.70 0.22 -5.80
CA ALA A 230 2.28 -1.10 -6.24
C ALA A 230 2.40 -2.15 -5.14
N LEU A 231 3.43 -2.09 -4.30
CA LEU A 231 3.56 -2.93 -3.10
C LEU A 231 2.33 -2.79 -2.19
N ALA A 232 1.97 -1.54 -1.88
CA ALA A 232 0.83 -1.23 -1.02
C ALA A 232 -0.50 -1.67 -1.66
N CYS A 233 -0.68 -1.42 -2.96
CA CYS A 233 -1.87 -1.83 -3.71
C CYS A 233 -2.02 -3.35 -3.79
N TRP A 234 -0.95 -4.05 -4.16
CA TRP A 234 -0.92 -5.50 -4.28
C TRP A 234 -1.28 -6.16 -2.96
N PHE A 235 -0.64 -5.77 -1.86
CA PHE A 235 -0.91 -6.43 -0.59
C PHE A 235 -2.31 -6.13 -0.07
N SER A 236 -2.83 -4.92 -0.30
CA SER A 236 -4.24 -4.59 -0.03
C SER A 236 -5.19 -5.55 -0.75
N GLU A 237 -4.99 -5.78 -2.05
CA GLU A 237 -5.84 -6.70 -2.80
C GLU A 237 -5.59 -8.17 -2.45
N TYR A 238 -4.34 -8.54 -2.19
CA TYR A 238 -3.95 -9.90 -1.85
C TYR A 238 -4.65 -10.37 -0.58
N VAL A 239 -4.53 -9.62 0.53
CA VAL A 239 -5.14 -10.04 1.81
C VAL A 239 -6.67 -10.07 1.73
N ARG A 240 -7.28 -9.16 0.96
CA ARG A 240 -8.74 -9.10 0.79
C ARG A 240 -9.29 -10.31 0.06
N LYS A 241 -8.57 -10.84 -0.94
CA LYS A 241 -8.98 -12.07 -1.63
C LYS A 241 -9.04 -13.25 -0.66
N TRP A 242 -8.13 -13.32 0.31
CA TRP A 242 -8.16 -14.36 1.34
C TRP A 242 -9.27 -14.14 2.36
N GLU A 243 -9.53 -12.89 2.77
CA GLU A 243 -10.66 -12.54 3.63
C GLU A 243 -12.03 -12.81 2.97
N ALA A 244 -12.12 -12.75 1.63
CA ALA A 244 -13.36 -13.01 0.88
C ALA A 244 -13.75 -14.50 0.84
N VAL A 245 -12.77 -15.41 0.99
CA VAL A 245 -12.93 -16.86 0.81
C VAL A 245 -13.01 -17.59 2.16
N ALA A 246 -12.74 -16.90 3.27
CA ALA A 246 -12.82 -17.39 4.65
C ALA A 246 -14.16 -17.07 5.31
#